data_AF-A0A0S4PUC6-F1
#
_entry.id   AF-A0A0S4PUC6-F1
#
_cell.length_a   1.000
_cell.length_b   1.000
_cell.length_c   1.000
_cell.angle_alpha   90.00
_cell.angle_beta   90.00
_cell.angle_gamma   90.00
#
_symmetry.space_group_name_H-M   'P 1'
#
loop_
_entity.id
_entity.type
_entity.pdbx_description
1 polymer ?
#
loop_
_entity_poly.entity_id
_entity_poly.type
_entity_poly.pdbx_seq_one_letter_code
_entity_poly.pdbx_strand_id
1 'polypeptide(L)' 'MQRVRVMIKGDCVIIKAGGVEVVIDSKGLVVKGGEIKAE' A
#
# COMPACT_ATOMS: atom_id res chain seq x y z
N MET A 1 14.02 11.88 -5.08
CA MET A 1 12.92 11.12 -5.73
C MET A 1 12.74 9.81 -4.99
N GLN A 2 11.67 9.64 -4.20
CA GLN A 2 11.36 8.32 -3.63
C GLN A 2 10.80 7.45 -4.76
N ARG A 3 11.33 6.22 -4.92
CA ARG A 3 10.82 5.26 -5.93
C ARG A 3 9.59 4.56 -5.40
N VAL A 4 8.53 4.53 -6.21
CA VAL A 4 7.36 3.66 -5.96
C VAL A 4 7.82 2.21 -6.05
N ARG A 5 7.44 1.39 -5.06
CA ARG A 5 7.70 -0.05 -5.07
C ARG A 5 6.38 -0.80 -5.13
N VAL A 6 6.26 -1.69 -6.11
CA VAL A 6 5.16 -2.64 -6.23
C VAL A 6 5.76 -4.03 -6.06
N MET A 7 5.21 -4.81 -5.14
CA MET A 7 5.67 -6.16 -4.84
C MET A 7 4.49 -7.12 -4.79
N ILE A 8 4.68 -8.31 -5.32
CA ILE A 8 3.73 -9.41 -5.22
C ILE A 8 4.36 -10.46 -4.31
N LYS A 9 3.61 -10.90 -3.29
CA LYS A 9 4.05 -11.93 -2.35
C LYS A 9 2.88 -12.87 -2.07
N GLY A 10 2.89 -14.04 -2.70
CA GLY A 10 1.77 -14.98 -2.62
C GLY A 10 0.51 -14.37 -3.21
N ASP A 11 -0.58 -14.36 -2.44
CA ASP A 11 -1.86 -13.73 -2.76
C ASP A 11 -1.93 -12.24 -2.39
N CYS A 12 -0.81 -11.65 -1.94
CA CYS A 12 -0.76 -10.24 -1.53
C CYS A 12 -0.08 -9.34 -2.57
N VAL A 13 -0.67 -8.17 -2.82
CA VAL A 13 -0.05 -7.06 -3.54
C VAL A 13 0.30 -5.96 -2.55
N ILE A 14 1.54 -5.47 -2.59
CA ILE A 14 2.05 -4.44 -1.67
C ILE A 14 2.59 -3.27 -2.47
N ILE A 15 2.09 -2.07 -2.18
CA ILE A 15 2.54 -0.81 -2.80
C ILE A 15 3.12 0.10 -1.73
N LYS A 16 4.35 0.58 -1.92
CA LYS A 16 4.99 1.56 -1.04
C LYS A 16 5.38 2.82 -1.81
N ALA A 17 4.84 3.95 -1.39
CA ALA A 17 5.14 5.26 -1.96
C ALA A 17 4.90 6.37 -0.92
N GLY A 18 5.79 7.36 -0.83
CA GLY A 18 5.54 8.59 -0.09
C GLY A 18 5.16 8.41 1.39
N GLY A 19 5.69 7.38 2.07
CA GLY A 19 5.34 7.08 3.47
C GLY A 19 4.02 6.31 3.66
N VAL A 20 3.35 5.94 2.57
CA VAL A 20 2.15 5.09 2.57
C VAL A 20 2.53 3.67 2.18
N GLU A 21 1.97 2.71 2.90
CA GLU A 21 1.97 1.29 2.54
C GLU A 21 0.54 0.81 2.33
N VAL A 22 0.26 0.33 1.13
CA VAL A 22 -1.02 -0.29 0.77
C VAL A 22 -0.79 -1.79 0.62
N VAL A 23 -1.63 -2.58 1.29
CA VAL A 23 -1.65 -4.04 1.20
C VAL A 23 -3.04 -4.48 0.73
N ILE A 24 -3.07 -5.28 -0.33
CA ILE A 24 -4.28 -5.90 -0.87
C ILE A 24 -4.10 -7.40 -0.77
N ASP A 25 -5.04 -8.06 -0.11
CA ASP A 25 -5.06 -9.52 0.04
C ASP A 25 -6.49 -10.06 -0.03
N SER A 26 -6.63 -11.37 0.15
CA SER A 26 -7.93 -12.07 0.15
C SER A 26 -8.88 -11.66 1.28
N LYS A 27 -8.41 -10.93 2.29
CA LYS A 27 -9.20 -10.42 3.41
C LYS A 27 -9.61 -8.96 3.22
N GLY A 28 -9.01 -8.24 2.26
CA GLY A 28 -9.42 -6.90 1.86
C GLY A 28 -8.25 -5.96 1.54
N LEU A 29 -8.47 -4.68 1.81
CA LEU A 29 -7.52 -3.60 1.54
C LEU A 29 -7.16 -2.88 2.85
N VAL A 30 -5.86 -2.76 3.12
CA VAL A 30 -5.32 -2.06 4.29
C VAL A 30 -4.37 -0.95 3.82
N VAL A 31 -4.58 0.26 4.33
CA VAL A 31 -3.68 1.40 4.11
C VAL A 31 -3.03 1.76 5.44
N LYS A 32 -1.70 1.83 5.45
CA LYS A 32 -0.91 2.22 6.62
C LYS A 32 -0.09 3.47 6.30
N GLY A 33 -0.24 4.48 7.14
CA GLY A 33 0.48 5.76 7.01
C GLY A 33 -0.08 6.68 5.93
N GLY A 34 0.47 7.88 5.86
CA GLY A 34 -0.06 8.99 5.06
C GLY A 34 -1.16 9.77 5.75
N GLU A 35 -1.43 10.97 5.26
CA GLU A 35 -2.61 11.75 5.63
C GLU A 35 -3.83 11.13 4.95
N ILE A 36 -4.80 10.66 5.73
CA ILE A 36 -6.11 10.26 5.21
C ILE A 36 -6.90 11.55 5.01
N LYS A 37 -6.93 12.07 3.78
CA LYS A 37 -7.94 13.06 3.38
C LYS A 37 -9.20 12.29 3.00
N ALA A 38 -10.15 12.24 3.91
CA ALA A 38 -11.51 11.80 3.61
C ALA A 38 -12.29 13.01 3.11
N GLU A 39 -12.77 12.96 1.87
CA GLU A 39 -13.87 13.78 1.38
C GLU A 39 -15.18 13.00 1.50
#